data_AF-A0A3D3XRB0-F1
#
_entry.id   AF-A0A3D3XRB0-F1
#
_cell.length_a   1.000
_cell.length_b   1.000
_cell.length_c   1.000
_cell.angle_alpha   90.00
_cell.angle_beta   90.00
_cell.angle_gamma   90.00
#
_symmetry.space_group_name_H-M   'P 1'
#
loop_
_entity.id
_entity.type
_entity.pdbx_description
1 polymer ?
#
loop_
_entity_poly.entity_id
_entity_poly.type
_entity_poly.pdbx_seq_one_letter_code
_entity_poly.pdbx_strand_id
1 'polypeptide(L)' 'KFVDYGEDYSVKFVDYGEDLRIKYVSYGEDEVGKWKVVDYGEDYKIKIVDYGEDYRVKDVEYGEGCD' A
#
# COMPACT_ATOMS: atom_id res chain seq x y z
N LYS A 1 1.52 0.46 8.27
CA LYS A 1 2.77 -0.14 8.78
C LYS A 1 3.04 -1.47 8.09
N PHE A 2 4.29 -1.81 7.75
CA PHE A 2 4.61 -3.13 7.21
C PHE A 2 4.87 -4.16 8.32
N VAL A 3 4.33 -5.37 8.16
CA VAL A 3 4.45 -6.46 9.13
C VAL A 3 4.62 -7.82 8.44
N ASP A 4 5.17 -8.80 9.16
CA ASP A 4 5.29 -10.19 8.69
C ASP A 4 4.08 -11.06 9.06
N TYR A 5 3.34 -10.69 10.12
CA TYR A 5 2.17 -11.43 10.62
C TYR A 5 1.15 -10.49 11.27
N GLY A 6 -0.13 -10.87 11.23
CA GLY A 6 -1.22 -10.12 11.85
C GLY A 6 -1.56 -8.86 11.06
N GLU A 7 -1.38 -8.94 9.74
CA GLU A 7 -1.78 -7.96 8.75
C GLU A 7 -3.30 -7.83 8.66
N ASP A 8 -3.75 -6.63 8.29
CA ASP A 8 -5.13 -6.38 7.88
C ASP A 8 -5.30 -6.72 6.38
N TYR A 9 -4.26 -6.45 5.58
CA TYR A 9 -4.23 -6.74 4.15
C TYR A 9 -2.88 -7.29 3.69
N SER A 10 -2.95 -8.22 2.76
CA SER A 10 -1.81 -8.72 2.01
C SER A 10 -1.71 -8.03 0.65
N VAL A 11 -0.52 -7.56 0.29
CA VAL A 11 -0.29 -6.74 -0.90
C VAL A 11 0.86 -7.31 -1.71
N LYS A 12 0.70 -7.30 -3.04
CA LYS A 12 1.76 -7.62 -3.99
C LYS A 12 2.09 -6.41 -4.83
N PHE A 13 3.38 -6.06 -4.90
CA PHE A 13 3.83 -5.01 -5.82
C PHE A 13 3.94 -5.53 -7.25
N VAL A 14 3.40 -4.80 -8.21
CA VAL A 14 3.38 -5.17 -9.63
C VAL A 14 3.76 -3.98 -10.52
N ASP A 15 4.30 -4.27 -11.71
CA ASP A 15 4.59 -3.25 -12.71
C ASP A 15 3.36 -2.86 -13.56
N TYR A 16 2.40 -3.78 -13.73
CA TYR A 16 1.19 -3.60 -14.54
C TYR A 16 0.01 -4.43 -14.00
N GLY A 17 -1.20 -3.93 -14.26
CA GLY A 17 -2.44 -4.61 -13.85
C GLY A 17 -2.69 -4.45 -12.36
N GLU A 18 -2.23 -3.33 -11.79
CA GLU A 18 -2.51 -2.92 -10.43
C GLU A 18 -4.01 -2.66 -10.19
N ASP A 19 -4.44 -2.86 -8.95
CA ASP A 19 -5.76 -2.47 -8.47
C ASP A 19 -5.69 -1.07 -7.81
N LEU A 20 -4.53 -0.70 -7.26
CA LEU A 20 -4.28 0.57 -6.59
C LEU A 20 -2.89 1.10 -6.93
N ARG A 21 -2.81 2.38 -7.33
CA ARG A 21 -1.56 3.12 -7.43
C ARG A 21 -1.29 3.83 -6.11
N ILE A 22 -0.11 3.61 -5.55
CA ILE A 22 0.29 4.24 -4.30
C ILE A 22 1.47 5.17 -4.51
N LYS A 23 1.52 6.22 -3.71
CA LYS A 23 2.63 7.15 -3.61
C LYS A 23 3.00 7.30 -2.14
N TYR A 24 4.28 7.11 -1.83
CA TYR A 24 4.76 7.37 -0.49
C TYR A 24 4.81 8.87 -0.17
N VAL A 25 4.27 9.25 0.98
CA VAL A 25 4.22 10.63 1.45
C VAL A 25 4.67 10.75 2.90
N SER A 26 5.08 11.96 3.29
CA SER A 26 5.39 12.31 4.69
C SER A 26 4.24 13.02 5.41
N TYR A 27 3.30 13.59 4.66
CA TYR A 27 2.09 14.26 5.14
C TYR A 27 0.96 14.17 4.10
N GLY A 28 -0.29 14.33 4.55
CA GLY A 28 -1.47 14.31 3.67
C GLY A 28 -1.86 12.89 3.23
N GLU A 29 -1.61 11.92 4.10
CA GLU A 29 -1.91 10.50 3.94
C GLU A 29 -3.41 10.15 3.96
N ASP A 30 -4.29 11.13 4.17
CA ASP A 30 -5.74 10.94 4.30
C ASP A 30 -6.45 10.61 2.97
N GLU A 31 -5.74 10.66 1.84
CA GLU A 31 -6.30 10.38 0.52
C GLU A 31 -5.93 8.97 0.03
N VAL A 32 -6.86 8.35 -0.72
CA VAL A 32 -6.65 7.03 -1.32
C VAL A 32 -5.42 7.05 -2.21
N GLY A 33 -4.55 6.05 -2.05
CA GLY A 33 -3.29 5.96 -2.79
C GLY A 33 -2.13 6.72 -2.15
N LYS A 34 -2.34 7.55 -1.12
CA LYS A 34 -1.22 8.17 -0.38
C LYS A 34 -0.85 7.33 0.82
N TRP A 35 0.37 6.78 0.79
CA TRP A 35 0.84 5.88 1.82
C TRP A 35 1.92 6.53 2.66
N LYS A 36 1.76 6.45 3.97
CA LYS A 36 2.80 6.86 4.92
C LYS A 36 3.20 5.66 5.76
N VAL A 37 4.48 5.34 5.72
CA VAL A 37 5.03 4.26 6.54
C VAL A 37 5.33 4.83 7.92
N VAL A 38 4.77 4.22 8.95
CA VAL A 38 4.92 4.63 10.35
C VAL A 38 5.24 3.42 11.22
N ASP A 39 5.90 3.69 12.35
CA ASP A 39 6.21 2.67 13.36
C ASP A 39 5.10 2.50 14.41
N TYR A 40 4.31 3.54 14.65
CA TYR A 40 3.19 3.57 15.61
C TYR A 40 2.08 4.48 15.12
N GLY A 41 0.83 4.19 15.53
CA GLY A 41 -0.35 4.97 15.17
C GLY A 41 -0.78 4.72 13.73
N GLU A 42 -0.45 3.55 13.19
CA GLU A 42 -0.92 3.12 11.88
C GLU A 42 -2.43 2.87 11.88
N ASP A 43 -3.08 3.20 10.76
CA ASP A 43 -4.46 2.79 10.51
C ASP A 43 -4.55 1.35 10.04
N TYR A 44 -3.54 0.90 9.28
CA TYR A 44 -3.49 -0.44 8.68
C TYR A 44 -2.12 -1.07 8.80
N LYS A 45 -2.10 -2.39 8.99
CA LYS A 45 -0.94 -3.27 8.88
C LYS A 45 -0.98 -4.00 7.55
N ILE A 46 0.07 -3.83 6.77
CA ILE A 46 0.21 -4.41 5.43
C ILE A 46 1.31 -5.46 5.46
N LYS A 47 1.06 -6.62 4.87
CA LYS A 47 2.08 -7.62 4.59
C LYS A 47 2.36 -7.68 3.10
N ILE A 48 3.63 -7.68 2.74
CA ILE A 48 4.05 -7.85 1.34
C ILE A 48 4.17 -9.36 1.06
N VAL A 49 3.52 -9.82 -0.01
CA VAL A 49 3.50 -11.23 -0.40
C VAL A 49 3.78 -11.40 -1.90
N ASP A 50 4.28 -12.58 -2.27
CA ASP A 50 4.47 -12.94 -3.68
C ASP A 50 3.21 -13.54 -4.33
N TYR A 51 2.32 -14.15 -3.52
CA TYR A 51 1.08 -14.81 -3.97
C TYR A 51 0.02 -14.78 -2.88
N GLY A 52 -1.26 -14.82 -3.30
CA GLY A 52 -2.40 -14.85 -2.38
C GLY A 52 -2.74 -13.48 -1.81
N GLU A 53 -2.34 -12.43 -2.53
CA GLU A 53 -2.59 -11.04 -2.20
C GLU A 53 -4.08 -10.67 -2.26
N ASP A 54 -4.48 -9.71 -1.42
CA ASP A 54 -5.79 -9.06 -1.52
C ASP A 54 -5.79 -7.99 -2.61
N TYR A 55 -4.67 -7.27 -2.74
CA TYR A 55 -4.51 -6.18 -3.71
C TYR A 55 -3.16 -6.23 -4.42
N ARG A 56 -3.19 -5.97 -5.72
CA ARG A 56 -2.00 -5.67 -6.53
C ARG A 56 -1.77 -4.18 -6.51
N VAL A 57 -0.59 -3.75 -6.12
CA VAL A 57 -0.28 -2.35 -5.90
C VAL A 57 0.91 -1.92 -6.76
N LYS A 58 0.90 -0.69 -7.24
CA LYS A 58 2.02 -0.10 -7.96
C LYS A 58 2.47 1.20 -7.30
N ASP A 59 3.76 1.30 -7.03
CA ASP A 59 4.39 2.56 -6.59
C ASP A 59 4.51 3.51 -7.80
N VAL A 60 4.03 4.74 -7.64
CA VAL A 60 4.12 5.80 -8.64
C VAL A 60 4.55 7.14 -8.03
N GLU A 61 5.20 7.96 -8.85
CA GLU A 61 5.53 9.35 -8.46
C GLU A 61 4.32 10.30 -8.58
N TYR A 62 3.37 10.00 -9.48
CA TYR A 62 2.17 10.81 -9.74
C TYR A 62 1.01 9.92 -10.21
N GLY A 63 -0.22 10.36 -9.95
CA GLY A 63 -1.44 9.67 -10.40
C GLY A 63 -1.85 8.53 -9.46
N GLU A 64 -1.54 8.69 -8.17
CA GLU A 64 -1.98 7.79 -7.10
C GLU A 64 -3.51 7.76 -6.97
N GLY A 65 -4.03 6.64 -6.46
CA GLY A 65 -5.45 6.38 -6.33
C GLY A 65 -5.86 5.06 -7.00
N CYS A 66 -7.16 4.80 -7.02
CA CYS A 66 -7.73 3.65 -7.71
C CYS A 66 -7.78 3.90 -9.22
N ASP A 67 -7.66 2.82 -9.99
CA ASP A 67 -8.12 2.79 -11.38
C ASP A 67 -9.65 2.66 -11.49
#